data_AF-A0AAW2FKD8-F1
#
_entry.id   AF-A0AAW2FKD8-F1
#
_cell.length_a   1.000
_cell.length_b   1.000
_cell.length_c   1.000
_cell.angle_alpha   90.00
_cell.angle_beta   90.00
_cell.angle_gamma   90.00
#
_symmetry.space_group_name_H-M   'P 1'
#
loop_
_entity.id
_entity.type
_entity.pdbx_description
1 polymer ?
#
loop_
_entity_poly.entity_id
_entity_poly.type
_entity_poly.pdbx_seq_one_letter_code
_entity_poly.pdbx_strand_id
1 'polypeptide(L)'
;MATKIAVISAIKMLIKSDSDTDFSLDEKFLYEKKKKHLLRPCINEYYETVIFRYTDNDFKSHFRLQRTTFEYISSIISPDLVRKTTGNETIPSGKQFMIALWKMATIDSYRYFNKK
;
A
#
# COMPACT_ATOMS: atom_id res chain seq x y z
N MET A 1 16.25 32.92 -0.10
CA MET A 1 16.88 31.65 0.36
C MET A 1 17.20 31.65 1.85
N ALA A 2 17.63 32.77 2.43
CA ALA A 2 17.99 32.89 3.86
C ALA A 2 16.86 32.49 4.85
N THR A 3 15.60 32.81 4.52
CA THR A 3 14.44 32.52 5.40
C THR A 3 14.15 31.03 5.55
N LYS A 4 14.30 30.23 4.49
CA LYS A 4 14.09 28.77 4.54
C LYS A 4 15.14 28.07 5.38
N ILE A 5 16.39 28.52 5.32
CA ILE A 5 17.50 27.97 6.10
C ILE A 5 17.32 28.27 7.59
N ALA A 6 16.87 29.48 7.92
CA ALA A 6 16.55 29.87 9.30
C ALA A 6 15.43 29.02 9.91
N VAL A 7 14.37 28.73 9.14
CA VAL A 7 13.26 27.87 9.58
C VAL A 7 13.74 26.44 9.85
N ILE A 8 14.56 25.87 8.97
CA ILE A 8 15.11 24.50 9.15
C ILE A 8 16.03 24.44 10.37
N SER A 9 16.82 25.49 10.61
CA SER A 9 17.70 25.58 11.78
C SER A 9 16.90 25.69 13.08
N ALA A 10 15.83 26.49 13.09
CA ALA A 10 14.94 26.62 14.25
C ALA A 10 14.24 25.29 14.57
N ILE A 11 13.75 24.58 13.55
CA ILE A 11 13.14 23.25 13.72
C ILE A 11 14.16 22.25 14.29
N LYS A 12 15.40 22.24 13.78
CA LYS A 12 16.47 21.38 14.33
C LYS A 12 16.82 21.71 15.77
N MET A 13 16.80 23.00 16.15
CA MET A 13 17.04 23.39 17.54
C MET A 13 15.90 22.96 18.46
N LEU A 14 14.63 23.12 18.05
CA LEU A 14 13.48 22.67 18.83
C LEU A 14 13.48 21.15 19.04
N ILE A 15 13.82 20.37 18.01
CA ILE A 15 13.93 18.90 18.13
C ILE A 15 15.07 18.48 19.07
N LYS A 16 16.15 19.25 19.15
CA LYS A 16 17.31 18.92 19.99
C LYS A 16 17.07 19.24 21.48
N SER A 17 16.20 20.20 21.77
CA SER A 17 15.85 20.62 23.14
C SER A 17 14.89 19.65 23.85
N ASP A 18 14.15 18.83 23.12
CA ASP A 18 13.11 17.93 23.66
C ASP A 18 13.64 16.53 24.01
N SER A 19 14.97 16.39 24.14
CA SER A 19 15.64 15.09 24.24
C SER A 19 15.61 14.42 25.63
N ASP A 20 14.86 14.96 26.60
CA ASP A 20 14.67 14.33 27.91
C ASP A 20 13.18 14.19 28.29
N THR A 21 12.29 14.04 27.30
CA THR A 21 10.92 13.59 27.58
C THR A 21 10.92 12.06 27.66
N ASP A 22 10.64 11.52 28.84
CA ASP A 22 10.49 10.07 29.06
C ASP A 22 9.25 9.57 28.31
N PHE A 23 9.44 9.22 27.03
CA PHE A 23 8.39 8.70 26.18
C PHE A 23 7.90 7.37 26.74
N SER A 24 6.58 7.22 26.90
CA SER A 24 5.98 5.99 27.40
C SER A 24 6.42 4.79 26.53
N LEU A 25 6.52 3.61 27.15
CA LEU A 25 6.92 2.37 26.45
C LEU A 25 6.06 2.10 25.21
N ASP A 26 4.78 2.47 25.24
CA ASP A 26 3.84 2.33 24.14
C ASP A 26 4.19 3.24 22.96
N GLU A 27 4.57 4.48 23.24
CA GLU A 27 4.94 5.47 22.22
C GLU A 27 6.26 5.12 21.53
N LYS A 28 7.23 4.62 22.31
CA LYS A 28 8.47 4.06 21.78
C LYS A 28 8.22 2.82 20.93
N PHE A 29 7.30 1.94 21.33
CA PHE A 29 6.91 0.76 20.56
C PHE A 29 6.24 1.14 19.23
N LEU A 30 5.36 2.15 19.23
CA LEU A 30 4.75 2.72 18.03
C LEU A 30 5.78 3.30 17.07
N TYR A 31 6.78 4.03 17.60
CA TYR A 31 7.86 4.61 16.80
C TYR A 31 8.77 3.54 16.17
N GLU A 32 9.15 2.52 16.94
CA GLU A 32 9.92 1.37 16.45
C GLU A 32 9.13 0.53 15.43
N LYS A 33 7.83 0.35 15.64
CA LYS A 33 6.95 -0.28 14.65
C LYS A 33 6.91 0.52 13.34
N LYS A 34 6.75 1.85 13.42
CA LYS A 34 6.80 2.75 12.25
C LYS A 34 8.13 2.63 11.50
N LYS A 35 9.28 2.63 12.19
CA LYS A 35 10.60 2.40 11.57
C LYS A 35 10.67 1.08 10.81
N LYS A 36 10.13 -0.02 11.38
CA LYS A 36 10.09 -1.33 10.70
C LYS A 36 9.21 -1.35 9.44
N HIS A 37 8.17 -0.51 9.36
CA HIS A 37 7.36 -0.37 8.15
C HIS A 37 8.07 0.40 7.03
N LEU A 38 8.93 1.36 7.38
CA LEU A 38 9.73 2.14 6.42
C LEU A 38 10.84 1.31 5.74
N LEU A 39 11.24 0.19 6.35
CA LEU A 39 12.28 -0.71 5.83
C LEU A 39 11.74 -1.79 4.91
N ARG A 40 10.42 -1.94 4.77
CA ARG A 40 9.86 -2.92 3.83
C ARG A 40 9.98 -2.33 2.42
N PRO A 41 10.74 -2.96 1.51
CA PRO A 41 10.76 -2.51 0.13
C PRO A 41 9.33 -2.55 -0.42
N CYS A 42 8.78 -1.38 -0.71
CA CYS A 42 7.54 -1.23 -1.44
C CYS A 42 7.87 -1.23 -2.92
N ILE A 43 7.43 -2.24 -3.66
CA ILE A 43 7.54 -2.22 -5.12
C ILE A 43 6.51 -1.23 -5.61
N ASN A 44 6.97 -0.03 -5.95
CA ASN A 44 6.13 0.96 -6.62
C ASN A 44 5.72 0.40 -7.99
N GLU A 45 4.48 0.68 -8.40
CA GLU A 45 3.97 0.36 -9.74
C GLU A 45 3.89 -1.13 -10.09
N TYR A 46 3.83 -2.03 -9.10
CA TYR A 46 3.71 -3.49 -9.34
C TYR A 46 2.58 -3.86 -10.31
N TYR A 47 1.43 -3.18 -10.21
CA TYR A 47 0.30 -3.38 -11.11
C TYR A 47 0.64 -3.09 -12.57
N GLU A 48 1.31 -1.97 -12.83
CA GLU A 48 1.59 -1.45 -14.17
C GLU A 48 2.80 -2.13 -14.81
N THR A 49 3.75 -2.58 -14.00
CA THR A 49 5.02 -3.14 -14.47
C THR A 49 5.02 -4.66 -14.53
N VAL A 50 4.43 -5.33 -13.53
CA VAL A 50 4.46 -6.79 -13.40
C VAL A 50 3.18 -7.42 -13.91
N ILE A 51 2.03 -7.02 -13.36
CA ILE A 51 0.75 -7.66 -13.68
C ILE A 51 0.32 -7.38 -15.12
N PHE A 52 0.62 -6.19 -15.64
CA PHE A 52 0.36 -5.86 -17.04
C PHE A 52 1.11 -6.79 -18.02
N ARG A 53 2.30 -7.28 -17.63
CA ARG A 53 3.13 -8.16 -18.46
C ARG A 53 2.75 -9.65 -18.36
N TYR A 54 1.86 -10.03 -17.45
CA TYR A 54 1.43 -11.42 -17.33
C TYR A 54 0.70 -11.89 -18.58
N THR A 55 1.04 -13.09 -19.04
CA THR A 55 0.17 -13.78 -20.00
C THR A 55 -1.18 -14.10 -19.34
N ASP A 56 -2.21 -14.37 -20.13
CA ASP A 56 -3.52 -14.75 -19.57
C ASP A 56 -3.45 -16.01 -18.70
N ASN A 57 -2.55 -16.93 -19.04
CA ASN A 57 -2.33 -18.14 -18.27
C ASN A 57 -1.63 -17.83 -16.94
N ASP A 58 -0.64 -16.94 -16.93
CA ASP A 58 0.02 -16.49 -15.69
C ASP A 58 -0.97 -15.77 -14.78
N PHE A 59 -1.75 -14.86 -15.35
CA PHE A 59 -2.79 -14.13 -14.62
C PHE A 59 -3.79 -15.10 -13.99
N LYS A 60 -4.27 -16.08 -14.76
CA LYS A 60 -5.18 -17.12 -14.26
C LYS A 60 -4.54 -18.00 -13.20
N SER A 61 -3.26 -18.34 -13.31
CA SER A 61 -2.56 -19.15 -12.31
C SER A 61 -2.44 -18.40 -10.96
N HIS A 62 -2.06 -17.12 -11.00
CA HIS A 62 -1.86 -16.30 -9.80
C HIS A 62 -3.16 -15.90 -9.12
N PHE A 63 -4.16 -15.49 -9.90
CA PHE A 63 -5.40 -14.91 -9.38
C PHE A 63 -6.59 -15.88 -9.43
N ARG A 64 -6.45 -17.03 -10.09
CA ARG A 64 -7.54 -18.01 -10.35
C ARG A 64 -8.73 -17.40 -11.07
N LEU A 65 -8.48 -16.32 -11.81
CA LEU A 65 -9.47 -15.52 -12.53
C LEU A 65 -8.94 -15.25 -13.94
N GLN A 66 -9.81 -15.27 -14.95
CA GLN A 66 -9.40 -14.83 -16.28
C GLN A 66 -9.20 -13.32 -16.31
N ARG A 67 -8.21 -12.85 -17.10
CA ARG A 67 -7.94 -11.42 -17.28
C ARG A 67 -9.16 -10.67 -17.82
N THR A 68 -9.86 -11.25 -18.79
CA THR A 68 -11.09 -10.69 -19.37
C THR A 68 -12.20 -10.53 -18.32
N THR A 69 -12.34 -11.49 -17.41
CA THR A 69 -13.30 -11.39 -16.30
C THR A 69 -12.91 -10.29 -15.32
N PHE A 70 -11.61 -10.14 -15.04
CA PHE A 70 -11.11 -9.03 -14.23
C PHE A 70 -11.45 -7.67 -14.86
N GLU A 71 -11.18 -7.50 -16.15
CA GLU A 71 -11.48 -6.27 -16.88
C GLU A 71 -12.98 -5.97 -16.90
N TYR A 72 -13.81 -6.99 -17.15
CA TYR A 72 -15.26 -6.87 -17.13
C TYR A 72 -15.78 -6.42 -15.76
N ILE A 73 -15.37 -7.08 -14.68
CA ILE A 73 -15.79 -6.71 -13.33
C ILE A 73 -15.28 -5.31 -12.99
N SER A 74 -14.02 -5.00 -13.33
CA SER A 74 -13.45 -3.67 -13.11
C SER A 74 -14.29 -2.61 -13.80
N SER A 75 -14.76 -2.83 -15.03
CA SER A 75 -15.59 -1.86 -15.75
C SER A 75 -16.92 -1.55 -15.05
N ILE A 76 -17.49 -2.55 -14.36
CA ILE A 76 -18.75 -2.41 -13.63
C ILE A 76 -18.56 -1.64 -12.33
N ILE A 77 -17.51 -1.98 -11.56
CA ILE A 77 -17.30 -1.42 -10.21
C ILE A 77 -16.51 -0.10 -10.25
N SER A 78 -15.78 0.18 -11.33
CA SER A 78 -14.94 1.38 -11.47
C SER A 78 -15.68 2.69 -11.13
N PRO A 79 -16.94 2.93 -11.54
CA PRO A 79 -17.69 4.13 -11.19
C PRO A 79 -17.95 4.28 -9.69
N ASP A 80 -18.14 3.17 -8.98
CA ASP A 80 -18.45 3.16 -7.54
C ASP A 80 -17.20 3.32 -6.68
N LEU A 81 -16.03 2.96 -7.23
CA LEU A 81 -14.73 3.11 -6.58
C LEU A 81 -14.15 4.54 -6.67
N VAL A 82 -14.83 5.44 -7.38
CA VAL A 82 -14.46 6.86 -7.43
C VAL A 82 -14.97 7.56 -6.16
N ARG A 83 -14.03 8.13 -5.41
CA ARG A 83 -14.36 8.92 -4.22
C ARG A 83 -15.18 10.15 -4.60
N LYS A 84 -16.32 10.34 -3.91
CA LYS A 84 -17.24 11.48 -4.11
C LYS A 84 -16.95 12.68 -3.20
N THR A 85 -16.04 12.53 -2.24
CA THR A 85 -15.74 13.53 -1.20
C THR A 85 -14.39 14.21 -1.43
N THR A 86 -14.27 15.49 -1.08
CA THR A 86 -13.02 16.24 -1.13
C THR A 86 -11.99 15.72 -0.11
N GLY A 87 -10.69 15.85 -0.41
CA GLY A 87 -9.58 15.38 0.45
C GLY A 87 -8.44 14.73 -0.33
N ASN A 88 -7.72 13.80 0.32
CA ASN A 88 -6.57 13.10 -0.27
C ASN A 88 -6.92 12.38 -1.58
N GLU A 89 -5.91 12.31 -2.45
CA GLU A 89 -5.97 11.55 -3.70
C GLU A 89 -6.36 10.10 -3.42
N THR A 90 -7.31 9.61 -4.21
CA THR A 90 -7.80 8.24 -4.10
C THR A 90 -7.03 7.37 -5.09
N ILE A 91 -6.69 6.16 -4.66
CA ILE A 91 -6.04 5.16 -5.52
C ILE A 91 -6.92 4.94 -6.77
N PRO A 92 -6.36 4.86 -7.99
CA PRO A 92 -7.14 4.54 -9.19
C PRO A 92 -7.97 3.26 -9.04
N SER A 93 -9.20 3.23 -9.56
CA SER A 93 -10.16 2.15 -9.34
C SER A 93 -9.63 0.75 -9.71
N GLY A 94 -8.93 0.62 -10.85
CA GLY A 94 -8.30 -0.65 -11.23
C GLY A 94 -7.23 -1.13 -10.25
N LYS A 95 -6.45 -0.21 -9.66
CA LYS A 95 -5.47 -0.53 -8.61
C LYS A 95 -6.17 -0.94 -7.31
N GLN A 96 -7.27 -0.27 -6.94
CA GLN A 96 -8.06 -0.66 -5.76
C GLN A 96 -8.58 -2.10 -5.91
N PHE A 97 -9.18 -2.43 -7.06
CA PHE A 97 -9.70 -3.77 -7.31
C PHE A 97 -8.59 -4.81 -7.34
N MET A 98 -7.45 -4.50 -7.95
CA MET A 98 -6.29 -5.39 -7.94
C MET A 98 -5.79 -5.67 -6.53
N ILE A 99 -5.71 -4.66 -5.65
CA ILE A 99 -5.29 -4.85 -4.26
C ILE A 99 -6.25 -5.80 -3.53
N ALA A 100 -7.56 -5.64 -3.74
CA ALA A 100 -8.56 -6.53 -3.17
C ALA A 100 -8.38 -7.96 -3.70
N LEU A 101 -8.21 -8.12 -5.02
CA LEU A 101 -8.01 -9.43 -5.65
C LEU A 101 -6.73 -10.10 -5.16
N TRP A 102 -5.62 -9.37 -5.07
CA TRP A 102 -4.35 -9.87 -4.55
C TRP A 102 -4.52 -10.36 -3.10
N LYS A 103 -5.20 -9.59 -2.25
CA LYS A 103 -5.50 -10.00 -0.88
C LYS A 103 -6.33 -11.28 -0.83
N MET A 104 -7.37 -11.38 -1.65
CA MET A 104 -8.23 -12.57 -1.70
C MET A 104 -7.50 -13.80 -2.24
N ALA A 105 -6.66 -13.62 -3.27
CA ALA A 105 -5.86 -14.69 -3.86
C ALA A 105 -4.74 -15.18 -2.92
N THR A 106 -4.23 -14.29 -2.04
CA THR A 106 -3.12 -14.58 -1.11
C THR A 106 -3.61 -15.01 0.29
N ILE A 107 -4.87 -14.82 0.64
CA ILE A 107 -5.47 -15.39 1.87
C ILE A 107 -5.60 -16.90 1.63
N ASP A 108 -4.49 -17.58 1.86
CA ASP A 108 -4.23 -18.94 1.42
C ASP A 108 -4.57 -19.98 2.50
N SER A 109 -5.51 -19.67 3.41
CA SER A 109 -5.94 -20.62 4.45
C SER A 109 -6.60 -21.89 3.89
N TYR A 110 -6.81 -21.98 2.58
CA TYR A 110 -7.36 -23.15 1.88
C TYR A 110 -6.37 -23.88 0.96
N ARG A 111 -5.11 -23.43 0.78
CA ARG A 111 -4.15 -24.15 -0.09
C ARG A 111 -3.61 -25.44 0.51
N TYR A 112 -3.76 -25.64 1.82
CA TYR A 112 -3.18 -26.77 2.53
C TYR A 112 -4.27 -27.64 3.18
N PHE A 113 -5.11 -28.29 2.38
CA PHE A 113 -6.00 -29.36 2.87
C PHE A 113 -6.15 -30.51 1.87
N ASN A 114 -5.06 -30.90 1.19
CA ASN A 114 -5.00 -32.18 0.47
C ASN A 114 -3.58 -32.75 0.53
N LYS A 115 -3.21 -33.33 1.67
CA LYS A 115 -2.28 -34.44 1.72
C LYS A 115 -3.06 -35.65 2.25
N LYS A 116 -3.41 -36.57 1.35
CA LYS A 116 -3.68 -37.96 1.69
C LYS A 116 -2.41 -38.75 1.45
#